data_AF-A0A967VSK5-F1
#
_entry.id   AF-A0A967VSK5-F1
#
_cell.length_a   1.000
_cell.length_b   1.000
_cell.length_c   1.000
_cell.angle_alpha   90.00
_cell.angle_beta   90.00
_cell.angle_gamma   90.00
#
_symmetry.space_group_name_H-M   'P 1'
#
loop_
_entity.id
_entity.type
_entity.pdbx_description
1 polymer ?
#
loop_
_entity_poly.entity_id
_entity_poly.type
_entity_poly.pdbx_seq_one_letter_code
_entity_poly.pdbx_strand_id
1 'polypeptide(L)'
;AGWGYGHATLDGETLYDDYEIHFMVTQGMRDRKSLEVHYPMPGKSTPAGAVNPAAQQLDFFIRSPETDERNNPTRAVFDHFFAMEVTWK
;
A
#
# COMPACT_ATOMS: atom_id res chain seq x y z
N ALA A 1 3.94 -2.90 -12.54
CA ALA A 1 4.42 -2.23 -11.32
C ALA A 1 5.51 -3.13 -10.72
N GLY A 2 6.70 -2.60 -10.43
CA GLY A 2 7.91 -3.42 -10.20
C GLY A 2 8.13 -3.75 -8.73
N TRP A 3 8.44 -5.02 -8.45
CA TRP A 3 9.04 -5.44 -7.18
C TRP A 3 10.55 -5.16 -7.25
N GLY A 4 11.14 -4.71 -6.15
CA GLY A 4 12.57 -4.52 -6.01
C GLY A 4 13.07 -5.08 -4.68
N TYR A 5 14.34 -5.45 -4.60
CA TYR A 5 14.94 -5.86 -3.34
C TYR A 5 15.25 -4.65 -2.48
N GLY A 6 15.05 -4.78 -1.17
CA GLY A 6 15.37 -3.71 -0.24
C GLY A 6 15.29 -4.12 1.22
N HIS A 7 15.40 -3.09 2.06
CA HIS A 7 15.43 -3.17 3.51
C HIS A 7 14.30 -2.30 4.08
N ALA A 8 13.61 -2.81 5.09
CA ALA A 8 12.52 -2.11 5.77
C ALA A 8 12.83 -1.99 7.26
N THR A 9 12.66 -0.77 7.79
CA THR A 9 12.75 -0.47 9.22
C THR A 9 11.42 0.06 9.75
N LEU A 10 11.19 -0.17 11.03
CA LEU A 10 10.12 0.46 11.81
C LEU A 10 10.75 1.06 13.06
N ASP A 11 10.58 2.37 13.24
CA ASP A 11 11.13 3.12 14.39
C ASP A 11 12.65 2.93 14.61
N GLY A 12 13.39 2.70 13.52
CA GLY A 12 14.84 2.48 13.54
C GLY A 12 15.27 1.03 13.73
N GLU A 13 14.34 0.11 13.98
CA GLU A 13 14.60 -1.33 14.06
C GLU A 13 14.36 -2.00 12.71
N THR A 14 15.26 -2.91 12.31
CA THR A 14 15.12 -3.70 11.09
C THR A 14 13.92 -4.65 11.20
N LEU A 15 12.96 -4.51 10.29
CA LEU A 15 11.91 -5.51 10.09
C LEU A 15 12.35 -6.59 9.11
N TYR A 16 12.85 -6.17 7.95
CA TYR A 16 13.23 -7.06 6.86
C TYR A 16 14.50 -6.54 6.17
N ASP A 17 15.36 -7.46 5.77
CA ASP A 17 16.57 -7.18 5.02
C ASP A 17 16.67 -8.14 3.83
N ASP A 18 16.99 -7.61 2.65
CA ASP A 18 17.04 -8.33 1.37
C ASP A 18 15.71 -9.01 0.96
N TYR A 19 14.58 -8.33 1.19
CA TYR A 19 13.25 -8.79 0.81
C TYR A 19 12.73 -8.10 -0.45
N GLU A 20 11.80 -8.74 -1.15
CA GLU A 20 11.10 -8.13 -2.28
C GLU A 20 10.05 -7.14 -1.75
N ILE A 21 10.20 -5.87 -2.11
CA ILE A 21 9.35 -4.76 -1.68
C ILE A 21 8.64 -4.16 -2.88
N HIS A 22 7.37 -3.80 -2.70
CA HIS A 22 6.57 -3.07 -3.66
C HIS A 22 5.75 -2.00 -2.97
N PHE A 23 5.66 -0.81 -3.56
CA PHE A 23 4.75 0.23 -3.07
C PHE A 23 3.79 0.68 -4.17
N MET A 24 2.58 1.00 -3.75
CA MET A 24 1.50 1.47 -4.61
C MET A 24 1.00 2.81 -4.08
N VAL A 25 0.83 3.77 -4.99
CA VAL A 25 0.11 5.01 -4.73
C VAL A 25 -1.17 4.97 -5.54
N THR A 26 -2.30 4.96 -4.84
CA THR A 26 -3.64 4.87 -5.44
C THR A 26 -4.44 6.12 -5.08
N GLN A 27 -5.39 6.51 -5.93
CA GLN A 27 -6.31 7.61 -5.65
C GLN A 27 -7.69 7.06 -5.32
N GLY A 28 -8.20 7.39 -4.14
CA GLY A 28 -9.50 7.00 -3.60
C GLY A 28 -9.36 6.49 -2.17
N MET A 29 -10.06 7.09 -1.18
CA MET A 29 -10.05 6.57 0.18
C MET A 29 -10.96 5.34 0.31
N ARG A 30 -10.39 4.26 0.81
CA ARG A 30 -11.08 3.04 1.21
C ARG A 30 -11.55 3.17 2.66
N ASP A 31 -12.82 2.90 2.92
CA ASP A 31 -13.32 2.77 4.30
C ASP A 31 -12.61 1.58 4.98
N ARG A 32 -12.08 1.80 6.19
CA ARG A 32 -11.26 0.79 6.87
C ARG A 32 -12.05 -0.43 7.34
N LYS A 33 -13.36 -0.30 7.58
CA LYS A 33 -14.21 -1.39 8.09
C LYS A 33 -14.91 -2.14 6.97
N SER A 34 -15.51 -1.43 6.01
CA SER A 34 -16.24 -2.00 4.88
C SER A 34 -15.34 -2.31 3.69
N LEU A 35 -14.12 -1.74 3.66
CA LEU A 35 -13.19 -1.89 2.56
C LEU A 35 -13.70 -1.29 1.22
N GLU A 36 -14.71 -0.42 1.26
CA GLU A 36 -15.30 0.23 0.09
C GLU A 36 -14.52 1.49 -0.31
N VAL A 37 -14.32 1.71 -1.62
CA VAL A 37 -13.67 2.91 -2.16
C VAL A 37 -14.74 3.96 -2.46
N HIS A 38 -14.72 5.09 -1.75
CA HIS A 38 -15.67 6.17 -2.00
C HIS A 38 -15.08 7.19 -2.98
N TYR A 39 -15.40 7.06 -4.27
CA TYR A 39 -15.08 8.09 -5.28
C TYR A 39 -16.17 8.23 -6.37
N PRO A 40 -16.59 9.47 -6.74
CA PRO A 40 -16.47 10.73 -5.98
C PRO A 40 -17.60 10.87 -4.93
N MET A 41 -17.39 11.75 -3.95
CA MET A 41 -18.37 12.10 -2.90
C MET A 41 -19.69 12.61 -3.54
N PRO A 42 -20.86 12.39 -2.90
CA PRO A 42 -22.13 12.95 -3.36
C PRO A 42 -22.00 14.47 -3.61
N GLY A 43 -22.27 14.89 -4.86
CA GLY A 43 -22.25 16.30 -5.27
C GLY A 43 -20.89 16.89 -5.64
N LYS A 44 -19.81 16.09 -5.78
CA LYS A 44 -18.51 16.57 -6.25
C LYS A 44 -18.08 15.90 -7.56
N SER A 45 -17.82 16.69 -8.60
CA SER A 45 -17.12 16.26 -9.81
C SER A 45 -15.73 16.90 -9.84
N THR A 46 -14.69 16.12 -10.14
CA THR A 46 -13.35 16.68 -10.42
C THR A 46 -13.09 16.69 -11.92
N PRO A 47 -12.40 17.70 -12.49
CA PRO A 47 -11.93 17.63 -13.87
C PRO A 47 -11.14 16.33 -14.11
N ALA A 48 -11.23 15.76 -15.31
CA ALA A 48 -10.41 14.61 -15.67
C ALA A 48 -8.91 14.95 -15.45
N GLY A 49 -8.20 14.10 -14.71
CA GLY A 49 -6.79 14.32 -14.36
C GLY A 49 -6.54 15.19 -13.11
N ALA A 50 -7.58 15.69 -12.44
CA ALA A 50 -7.42 16.34 -11.14
C ALA A 50 -7.08 15.30 -10.06
N VAL A 51 -5.85 15.36 -9.56
CA VAL A 51 -5.39 14.60 -8.40
C VAL A 51 -5.93 15.28 -7.15
N ASN A 52 -6.57 14.52 -6.27
CA ASN A 52 -6.89 14.96 -4.91
C ASN A 52 -5.85 14.36 -3.96
N PRO A 53 -4.84 15.14 -3.51
CA PRO A 53 -3.80 14.62 -2.63
C PRO A 53 -4.37 14.04 -1.33
N ALA A 54 -5.46 14.61 -0.81
CA ALA A 54 -6.15 14.12 0.39
C ALA A 54 -6.91 12.80 0.17
N ALA A 55 -6.97 12.30 -1.07
CA ALA A 55 -7.52 10.99 -1.39
C ALA A 55 -6.45 9.99 -1.81
N GLN A 56 -5.16 10.31 -1.66
CA GLN A 56 -4.12 9.35 -1.94
C GLN A 56 -4.08 8.26 -0.86
N GLN A 57 -3.83 7.05 -1.31
CA GLN A 57 -3.52 5.89 -0.50
C GLN A 57 -2.10 5.45 -0.82
N LEU A 58 -1.43 4.97 0.22
CA LEU A 58 -0.08 4.45 0.12
C LEU A 58 -0.07 3.07 0.75
N ASP A 59 0.21 2.07 -0.09
CA ASP A 59 0.30 0.68 0.30
C ASP A 59 1.73 0.19 0.07
N PHE A 60 2.25 -0.56 1.02
CA PHE A 60 3.54 -1.22 0.96
C PHE A 60 3.33 -2.72 1.14
N PHE A 61 3.87 -3.50 0.20
CA PHE A 61 3.90 -4.94 0.27
C PHE A 61 5.34 -5.39 0.43
N ILE A 62 5.57 -6.30 1.35
CA ILE A 62 6.87 -6.92 1.58
C ILE A 62 6.69 -8.43 1.50
N ARG A 63 7.52 -9.11 0.71
CA ARG A 63 7.48 -10.56 0.61
C ARG A 63 8.86 -11.18 0.66
N SER A 64 8.93 -12.36 1.24
CA SER A 64 10.17 -13.14 1.30
C SER A 64 10.64 -13.56 -0.10
N PRO A 65 11.95 -13.71 -0.33
CA PRO A 65 12.45 -14.38 -1.52
C PRO A 65 12.05 -15.87 -1.53
N GLU A 66 11.89 -16.48 -0.37
CA GLU A 66 11.48 -17.89 -0.23
C GLU A 66 9.99 -18.07 -0.54
N THR A 67 9.71 -19.11 -1.30
CA THR A 67 8.34 -19.56 -1.61
C THR A 67 7.87 -20.59 -0.59
N ASP A 68 6.60 -20.53 -0.19
CA ASP A 68 5.93 -21.59 0.56
C ASP A 68 4.59 -21.92 -0.10
N GLU A 69 4.49 -23.10 -0.72
CA GLU A 69 3.30 -23.54 -1.46
C GLU A 69 2.07 -23.76 -0.58
N ARG A 70 2.24 -23.81 0.73
CA ARG A 70 1.14 -23.90 1.69
C ARG A 70 0.45 -22.55 1.93
N ASN A 71 1.11 -21.45 1.55
CA ASN A 71 0.60 -20.09 1.73
C ASN A 71 -0.05 -19.55 0.44
N ASN A 72 -0.99 -18.61 0.63
CA ASN A 72 -1.56 -17.80 -0.45
C ASN A 72 -1.56 -16.31 -0.04
N PRO A 73 -0.66 -15.49 -0.59
CA PRO A 73 0.26 -15.78 -1.69
C PRO A 73 1.41 -16.73 -1.30
N THR A 74 1.98 -17.41 -2.31
CA THR A 74 2.99 -18.49 -2.20
C THR A 74 4.36 -17.96 -1.78
N ARG A 75 4.43 -17.42 -0.57
CA ARG A 75 5.59 -16.78 0.04
C ARG A 75 5.63 -17.16 1.51
N ALA A 76 6.84 -17.38 2.03
CA ALA A 76 7.01 -17.66 3.45
C ALA A 76 6.54 -16.47 4.31
N VAL A 77 6.80 -15.24 3.84
CA VAL A 77 6.30 -13.99 4.42
C VAL A 77 5.61 -13.17 3.34
N PHE A 78 4.43 -12.62 3.67
CA PHE A 78 3.75 -11.63 2.84
C PHE A 78 3.02 -10.62 3.73
N ASP A 79 3.63 -9.48 3.92
CA ASP A 79 3.09 -8.40 4.74
C ASP A 79 2.56 -7.25 3.88
N HIS A 80 1.50 -6.63 4.38
CA HIS A 80 0.88 -5.46 3.78
C HIS A 80 0.75 -4.37 4.84
N PHE A 81 1.44 -3.26 4.60
CA PHE A 81 1.33 -2.03 5.37
C PHE A 81 0.59 -0.99 4.54
N PHE A 82 -0.23 -0.18 5.18
CA PHE A 82 -0.95 0.88 4.50
C PHE A 82 -1.01 2.13 5.38
N ALA A 83 -0.91 3.30 4.73
CA ALA A 83 -1.09 4.56 5.41
C ALA A 83 -2.56 4.74 5.83
N MET A 84 -2.77 4.99 7.11
CA MET A 84 -4.08 5.31 7.67
C MET A 84 -4.57 6.71 7.24
N GLU A 85 -3.63 7.63 7.07
CA GLU A 85 -3.88 9.01 6.63
C GLU A 85 -2.63 9.50 5.88
N VAL A 86 -2.83 10.19 4.76
CA VAL A 86 -1.76 10.88 4.02
C VAL A 86 -2.00 12.38 4.14
N THR A 87 -1.16 13.06 4.91
CA THR A 87 -1.25 14.51 5.10
C THR A 87 -0.19 15.23 4.26
N TRP A 88 -0.55 16.40 3.76
CA TRP A 88 0.33 17.28 2.97
C TRP A 88 0.55 18.56 3.75
N LYS A 89 1.78 19.09 3.72
CA LYS A 89 2.11 20.42 4.25
C LYS A 89 2.29 21.40 3.11
#